data_AF-A0A8C4Q5E5-F1
#
_entry.id   AF-A0A8C4Q5E5-F1
#
_cell.length_a   1.000
_cell.length_b   1.000
_cell.length_c   1.000
_cell.angle_alpha   90.00
_cell.angle_beta   90.00
_cell.angle_gamma   90.00
#
_symmetry.space_group_name_H-M   'P 1'
#
loop_
_entity.id
_entity.type
_entity.pdbx_description
1 polymer ?
#
loop_
_entity_poly.entity_id
_entity_poly.type
_entity_poly.pdbx_seq_one_letter_code
_entity_poly.pdbx_strand_id
1 'polypeptide(L)'
;MGCLFLTCSLDFAVGAPYDGKGKVYIYRGQRNVEDIKNVQVIDGEDIMGMDGFGVSLAGKWDIDGNNYPDIAVGSLNDRVAIIRSSPIVSITSTYMKPKDRDLKLTQCGDKSCLKVKVCFEAQGKKAGSSSNIILGYSVESITDEAGNDLKSHISIQYPEGGSLPNGKVILRGTETACIEPKVLIQNDMKDKLRPVNMKFRYDIEEQQVRRRALDGINKPVLETSNSFFTIKIPFLKKGCGGDNICNSNLKLNYEYFEGSNEVFVPMKSKQGKFILHSKNTTSLALKITVTNIGEAAYDTKLITNYSNGINFVHSEKVEDKDADIFCKRSRNTQVICDVGNPLKTKISFQMVFDTSGIKMDMEYININLSLGTTSTQANIPLKIFHKVWVLTELDLIMNAVAKPSQVYFGEQVDLLSSANSNGRGSIIEHNVIVYNFGKPLGNRASVYINITLPAELLDGKPLLHVMLENSISGDPCKQMKSSHIEKDSRLPSKQDIKNMKKLEFTDMNSLVMVAWVNLGLQQHSNNILWKNNAKSKMPIYLRVFPERSAPINKGFPWWIILVAILIGLLLTLLMFFILWKVGCLTPHGRQKNYEARFNKNKVEVQPSEREKLATNF
;
A
#
# COMPACT_ATOMS: atom_id res chain seq x y z
N MET A 1 -61.49 -36.49 23.74
CA MET A 1 -62.04 -35.41 22.90
C MET A 1 -62.34 -35.88 21.48
N GLY A 2 -61.75 -36.97 20.98
CA GLY A 2 -61.95 -37.39 19.58
C GLY A 2 -60.77 -36.91 18.74
N CYS A 3 -60.97 -36.62 17.45
CA CYS A 3 -59.93 -36.06 16.59
C CYS A 3 -60.11 -34.55 16.45
N LEU A 4 -59.39 -33.78 17.26
CA LEU A 4 -59.37 -32.33 17.26
C LEU A 4 -58.45 -31.79 16.15
N PHE A 5 -57.32 -32.46 15.89
CA PHE A 5 -56.33 -32.07 14.88
C PHE A 5 -56.56 -32.74 13.51
N LEU A 6 -55.82 -32.28 12.48
CA LEU A 6 -55.91 -32.81 11.11
C LEU A 6 -55.40 -34.26 11.01
N THR A 7 -54.36 -34.59 11.77
CA THR A 7 -53.96 -35.98 12.00
C THR A 7 -54.96 -36.60 12.97
N CYS A 8 -55.83 -37.51 12.51
CA CYS A 8 -56.86 -38.11 13.34
C CYS A 8 -56.29 -39.20 14.28
N SER A 9 -55.42 -38.77 15.19
CA SER A 9 -55.04 -39.47 16.42
C SER A 9 -56.05 -39.12 17.52
N LEU A 10 -56.27 -40.02 18.48
CA LEU A 10 -57.21 -39.76 19.57
C LEU A 10 -56.63 -38.72 20.53
N ASP A 11 -57.23 -37.53 20.54
CA ASP A 11 -56.85 -36.42 21.42
C ASP A 11 -57.63 -36.47 22.74
N PHE A 12 -56.99 -36.03 23.82
CA PHE A 12 -57.54 -36.10 25.16
C PHE A 12 -57.26 -34.84 25.99
N ALA A 13 -58.10 -34.63 26.99
CA ALA A 13 -57.98 -33.54 27.96
C ALA A 13 -57.77 -34.14 29.34
N VAL A 14 -56.95 -33.48 30.16
CA VAL A 14 -56.69 -33.84 31.55
C VAL A 14 -57.01 -32.65 32.43
N GLY A 15 -57.91 -32.84 33.39
CA GLY A 15 -58.25 -31.84 34.39
C GLY A 15 -57.29 -31.88 35.58
N ALA A 16 -56.87 -30.70 36.03
CA ALA A 16 -56.06 -30.49 37.22
C ALA A 16 -56.79 -29.47 38.12
N PRO A 17 -57.88 -29.88 38.81
CA PRO A 17 -58.76 -28.97 39.53
C PRO A 17 -58.10 -28.21 40.69
N TYR A 18 -56.94 -28.67 41.17
CA TYR A 18 -56.21 -28.08 42.29
C TYR A 18 -54.92 -27.33 41.89
N ASP A 19 -54.66 -27.20 40.57
CA ASP A 19 -53.55 -26.39 40.06
C ASP A 19 -54.01 -24.94 39.88
N GLY A 20 -53.67 -24.07 40.83
CA GLY A 20 -54.22 -22.71 40.90
C GLY A 20 -55.72 -22.75 41.22
N LYS A 21 -56.54 -22.05 40.42
CA LYS A 21 -58.00 -22.19 40.45
C LYS A 21 -58.52 -23.42 39.71
N GLY A 22 -57.64 -24.19 39.08
CA GLY A 22 -57.96 -25.36 38.30
C GLY A 22 -57.65 -25.14 36.83
N LYS A 23 -57.14 -26.17 36.16
CA LYS A 23 -56.73 -26.11 34.76
C LYS A 23 -57.19 -27.32 33.97
N VAL A 24 -57.32 -27.15 32.66
CA VAL A 24 -57.51 -28.25 31.71
C VAL A 24 -56.37 -28.24 30.69
N TYR A 25 -55.64 -29.34 30.63
CA TYR A 25 -54.54 -29.57 29.70
C TYR A 25 -55.04 -30.36 28.49
N ILE A 26 -54.80 -29.85 27.29
CA ILE A 26 -55.14 -30.53 26.04
C ILE A 26 -53.89 -31.20 25.47
N TYR A 27 -54.00 -32.49 25.18
CA TYR A 27 -52.93 -33.31 24.62
C TYR A 27 -53.29 -33.79 23.23
N ARG A 28 -52.37 -33.54 22.28
CA ARG A 28 -52.45 -34.10 20.93
C ARG A 28 -52.01 -35.55 20.99
N GLY A 29 -52.87 -36.46 20.52
CA GLY A 29 -52.53 -37.88 20.42
C GLY A 29 -51.36 -38.09 19.47
N GLN A 30 -50.49 -39.04 19.79
CA GLN A 30 -49.37 -39.46 18.93
C GLN A 30 -49.29 -40.98 18.90
N ARG A 31 -48.59 -41.54 17.91
CA ARG A 31 -48.36 -42.99 17.84
C ARG A 31 -47.44 -43.48 18.96
N ASN A 32 -46.44 -42.67 19.32
CA ASN A 32 -45.52 -42.95 20.43
C ASN A 32 -45.91 -42.10 21.64
N VAL A 33 -45.88 -42.70 22.83
CA VAL A 33 -46.23 -42.02 24.08
C VAL A 33 -45.25 -40.90 24.41
N GLU A 34 -43.97 -41.06 24.07
CA GLU A 34 -42.90 -40.08 24.32
C GLU A 34 -43.08 -38.76 23.54
N ASP A 35 -43.81 -38.80 22.43
CA ASP A 35 -44.08 -37.64 21.58
C ASP A 35 -45.33 -36.86 22.03
N ILE A 36 -46.08 -37.38 23.01
CA ILE A 36 -47.28 -36.72 23.53
C ILE A 36 -46.85 -35.52 24.36
N LYS A 37 -47.22 -34.32 23.90
CA LYS A 37 -46.99 -33.05 24.60
C LYS A 37 -48.31 -32.30 24.75
N ASN A 38 -48.43 -31.51 25.82
CA ASN A 38 -49.54 -30.60 25.95
C ASN A 38 -49.42 -29.52 24.87
N VAL A 39 -50.54 -29.23 24.18
CA VAL A 39 -50.59 -28.25 23.08
C VAL A 39 -51.36 -26.99 23.47
N GLN A 40 -52.19 -27.08 24.52
CA GLN A 40 -52.94 -25.96 25.05
C GLN A 40 -53.23 -26.20 26.54
N VAL A 41 -53.27 -25.10 27.31
CA VAL A 41 -53.69 -25.08 28.71
C VAL A 41 -54.81 -24.06 28.83
N ILE A 42 -55.88 -24.43 29.52
CA ILE A 42 -57.04 -23.58 29.77
C ILE A 42 -57.09 -23.35 31.28
N ASP A 43 -56.92 -22.11 31.70
CA ASP A 43 -56.90 -21.73 33.11
C ASP A 43 -58.30 -21.32 33.59
N GLY A 44 -58.73 -21.86 34.73
CA GLY A 44 -59.98 -21.50 35.37
C GLY A 44 -60.02 -20.02 35.77
N GLU A 45 -58.86 -19.39 36.02
CA GLU A 45 -58.78 -17.94 36.27
C GLU A 45 -59.29 -17.14 35.06
N ASP A 46 -58.89 -17.52 33.84
CA ASP A 46 -59.28 -16.85 32.59
C ASP A 46 -60.78 -17.06 32.26
N ILE A 47 -61.40 -18.10 32.83
CA ILE A 47 -62.81 -18.45 32.63
C ILE A 47 -63.63 -17.96 33.82
N MET A 48 -63.68 -16.64 34.00
CA MET A 48 -64.46 -15.98 35.07
C MET A 48 -64.06 -16.41 36.49
N GLY A 49 -62.80 -16.78 36.72
CA GLY A 49 -62.29 -17.16 38.03
C GLY A 49 -62.97 -18.41 38.61
N MET A 50 -63.12 -19.48 37.83
CA MET A 50 -63.72 -20.74 38.26
C MET A 50 -62.79 -21.55 39.18
N ASP A 51 -63.22 -21.82 40.42
CA ASP A 51 -62.47 -22.63 41.40
C ASP A 51 -62.75 -24.12 41.24
N GLY A 52 -61.70 -24.95 41.23
CA GLY A 52 -61.84 -26.39 40.96
C GLY A 52 -62.07 -26.70 39.48
N PHE A 53 -61.71 -25.78 38.59
CA PHE A 53 -61.93 -25.92 37.15
C PHE A 53 -61.21 -27.16 36.60
N GLY A 54 -61.95 -28.04 35.91
CA GLY A 54 -61.43 -29.31 35.41
C GLY A 54 -61.72 -30.51 36.31
N VAL A 55 -62.55 -30.37 37.36
CA VAL A 55 -62.95 -31.48 38.23
C VAL A 55 -63.76 -32.56 37.50
N SER A 56 -64.52 -32.16 36.47
CA SER A 56 -65.24 -33.06 35.58
C SER A 56 -65.14 -32.57 34.14
N LEU A 57 -65.07 -33.50 33.19
CA LEU A 57 -64.91 -33.23 31.77
C LEU A 57 -65.89 -34.07 30.96
N ALA A 58 -66.57 -33.45 30.01
CA ALA A 58 -67.35 -34.13 28.99
C ALA A 58 -66.99 -33.56 27.61
N GLY A 59 -66.87 -34.40 26.58
CA GLY A 59 -66.54 -33.96 25.23
C GLY A 59 -66.95 -34.98 24.17
N LYS A 60 -66.40 -34.84 22.96
CA LYS A 60 -66.76 -35.59 21.73
C LYS A 60 -68.04 -35.12 21.03
N TRP A 61 -68.69 -34.08 21.52
CA TRP A 61 -69.90 -33.52 20.93
C TRP A 61 -69.56 -32.20 20.24
N ASP A 62 -70.05 -32.00 19.03
CA ASP A 62 -69.98 -30.73 18.30
C ASP A 62 -71.29 -29.99 18.52
N ILE A 63 -71.25 -28.92 19.32
CA ILE A 63 -72.44 -28.20 19.79
C ILE A 63 -72.84 -27.11 18.78
N ASP A 64 -71.88 -26.59 18.00
CA ASP A 64 -72.10 -25.49 17.04
C ASP A 64 -72.08 -25.93 15.57
N GLY A 65 -71.99 -27.23 15.30
CA GLY A 65 -72.04 -27.79 13.94
C GLY A 65 -70.79 -27.45 13.12
N ASN A 66 -69.65 -27.26 13.78
CA ASN A 66 -68.41 -26.90 13.11
C ASN A 66 -67.54 -28.08 12.62
N ASN A 67 -67.99 -29.31 12.86
CA ASN A 67 -67.30 -30.58 12.64
C ASN A 67 -66.06 -30.81 13.53
N TYR A 68 -65.88 -30.01 14.59
CA TYR A 68 -64.88 -30.21 15.62
C TYR A 68 -65.56 -30.45 16.97
N PRO A 69 -65.08 -31.43 17.76
CA PRO A 69 -65.67 -31.74 19.05
C PRO A 69 -65.35 -30.65 20.07
N ASP A 70 -66.36 -30.22 20.81
CA ASP A 70 -66.29 -29.27 21.92
C ASP A 70 -66.10 -30.00 23.25
N ILE A 71 -65.80 -29.23 24.30
CA ILE A 71 -65.63 -29.74 25.67
C ILE A 71 -66.44 -28.92 26.68
N ALA A 72 -67.15 -29.61 27.56
CA ALA A 72 -67.77 -29.07 28.75
C ALA A 72 -66.87 -29.37 29.97
N VAL A 73 -66.57 -28.33 30.75
CA VAL A 73 -65.68 -28.39 31.90
C VAL A 73 -66.44 -27.96 33.16
N GLY A 74 -66.52 -28.85 34.14
CA GLY A 74 -67.11 -28.56 35.44
C GLY A 74 -66.12 -27.89 36.40
N SER A 75 -66.70 -27.21 37.39
CA SER A 75 -66.01 -26.46 38.43
C SER A 75 -66.63 -26.78 39.81
N LEU A 76 -65.91 -26.53 40.91
CA LEU A 76 -66.40 -26.75 42.28
C LEU A 76 -67.32 -25.63 42.77
N ASN A 77 -67.41 -24.51 42.05
CA ASN A 77 -68.28 -23.38 42.39
C ASN A 77 -69.64 -23.40 41.66
N ASP A 78 -70.20 -24.59 41.40
CA ASP A 78 -71.49 -24.83 40.73
C ASP A 78 -71.61 -24.20 39.33
N ARG A 79 -70.50 -24.15 38.60
CA ARG A 79 -70.44 -23.62 37.22
C ARG A 79 -69.91 -24.66 36.23
N VAL A 80 -70.36 -24.54 34.98
CA VAL A 80 -69.88 -25.33 33.84
C VAL A 80 -69.52 -24.39 32.71
N ALA A 81 -68.33 -24.56 32.14
CA ALA A 81 -67.89 -23.85 30.94
C ALA A 81 -68.05 -24.74 29.70
N ILE A 82 -68.64 -24.20 28.63
CA ILE A 82 -68.62 -24.84 27.30
C ILE A 82 -67.55 -24.15 26.46
N ILE A 83 -66.55 -24.93 26.04
CA ILE A 83 -65.41 -24.46 25.26
C ILE A 83 -65.52 -25.04 23.86
N ARG A 84 -65.71 -24.14 22.89
CA ARG A 84 -65.90 -24.50 21.49
C ARG A 84 -64.57 -24.58 20.75
N SER A 85 -64.42 -25.61 19.93
CA SER A 85 -63.21 -25.87 19.16
C SER A 85 -63.17 -25.06 17.87
N SER A 86 -62.03 -24.47 17.53
CA SER A 86 -61.87 -23.72 16.29
C SER A 86 -61.43 -24.60 15.12
N PRO A 87 -61.94 -24.37 13.89
CA PRO A 87 -61.48 -25.12 12.72
C PRO A 87 -59.98 -24.97 12.47
N ILE A 88 -59.29 -26.07 12.21
CA ILE A 88 -57.84 -26.07 11.97
C ILE A 88 -57.54 -26.12 10.48
N VAL A 89 -56.69 -25.20 10.03
CA VAL A 89 -56.24 -25.08 8.64
C VAL A 89 -54.73 -25.26 8.57
N SER A 90 -54.29 -26.08 7.62
CA SER A 90 -52.87 -26.23 7.25
C SER A 90 -52.62 -25.53 5.92
N ILE A 91 -51.58 -24.71 5.85
CA ILE A 91 -51.21 -23.98 4.64
C ILE A 91 -49.99 -24.66 4.02
N THR A 92 -50.18 -25.18 2.82
CA THR A 92 -49.07 -25.66 1.99
C THR A 92 -48.60 -24.53 1.09
N SER A 93 -47.29 -24.28 1.09
CA SER A 93 -46.67 -23.21 0.31
C SER A 93 -45.73 -23.82 -0.72
N THR A 94 -45.92 -23.48 -1.99
CA THR A 94 -45.03 -23.87 -3.08
C THR A 94 -44.49 -22.62 -3.77
N TYR A 95 -43.27 -22.71 -4.28
CA TYR A 95 -42.73 -21.66 -5.14
C TYR A 95 -42.30 -22.28 -6.46
N MET A 96 -42.61 -21.59 -7.55
CA MET A 96 -42.10 -22.01 -8.84
C MET A 96 -40.63 -21.63 -8.90
N LYS A 97 -39.73 -22.61 -8.84
CA LYS A 97 -38.32 -22.40 -9.20
C LYS A 97 -38.31 -21.82 -10.61
N PRO A 98 -37.78 -20.61 -10.81
CA PRO A 98 -37.69 -20.07 -12.15
C PRO A 98 -36.84 -21.07 -12.95
N LYS A 99 -37.33 -21.51 -14.11
CA LYS A 99 -36.49 -22.26 -15.05
C LYS A 99 -35.30 -21.36 -15.37
N ASP A 100 -34.08 -21.87 -15.48
CA ASP A 100 -32.86 -21.07 -15.63
C ASP A 100 -32.87 -20.02 -16.76
N ARG A 101 -33.81 -20.12 -17.71
CA ARG A 101 -34.09 -19.12 -18.77
C ARG A 101 -34.92 -17.89 -18.34
N ASP A 102 -35.63 -17.94 -17.22
CA ASP A 102 -36.67 -16.97 -16.85
C ASP A 102 -36.29 -16.03 -15.69
N LEU A 103 -35.14 -16.22 -15.03
CA LEU A 103 -34.59 -15.29 -14.03
C LEU A 103 -34.02 -14.00 -14.67
N LYS A 104 -34.62 -13.49 -15.75
CA LYS A 104 -34.17 -12.24 -16.35
C LYS A 104 -34.37 -11.12 -15.32
N LEU A 105 -33.26 -10.60 -14.77
CA LEU A 105 -33.30 -9.35 -14.02
C LEU A 105 -33.97 -8.32 -14.94
N THR A 106 -35.18 -7.93 -14.57
CA THR A 106 -35.94 -6.92 -15.29
C THR A 106 -35.54 -5.57 -14.70
N GLN A 107 -35.45 -4.54 -15.53
CA GLN A 107 -35.30 -3.18 -14.99
C GLN A 107 -36.63 -2.75 -14.38
N CYS A 108 -36.63 -2.49 -13.07
CA CYS A 108 -37.74 -1.84 -12.37
C CYS A 108 -37.30 -0.41 -12.04
N GLY A 109 -37.44 0.51 -12.99
CA GLY A 109 -36.88 1.85 -12.89
C GLY A 109 -35.34 1.81 -12.89
N ASP A 110 -34.72 2.49 -11.93
CA ASP A 110 -33.25 2.57 -11.80
C ASP A 110 -32.60 1.32 -11.19
N LYS A 111 -33.39 0.38 -10.67
CA LYS A 111 -32.90 -0.83 -9.98
C LYS A 111 -33.23 -2.09 -10.77
N SER A 112 -32.40 -3.11 -10.59
CA SER A 112 -32.70 -4.44 -11.14
C SER A 112 -33.68 -5.18 -10.22
N CYS A 113 -34.65 -5.90 -10.77
CA CYS A 113 -35.66 -6.60 -9.99
C CYS A 113 -35.92 -8.02 -10.48
N LEU A 114 -36.40 -8.86 -9.56
CA LEU A 114 -36.83 -10.23 -9.80
C LEU A 114 -38.30 -10.40 -9.42
N LYS A 115 -39.05 -11.10 -10.26
CA LYS A 115 -40.41 -11.56 -9.95
C LYS A 115 -40.37 -13.00 -9.45
N VAL A 116 -40.98 -13.27 -8.31
CA VAL A 116 -40.97 -14.60 -7.69
C VAL A 116 -42.41 -15.05 -7.50
N LYS A 117 -42.83 -16.14 -8.15
CA LYS A 117 -44.19 -16.67 -8.02
C LYS A 117 -44.28 -17.67 -6.88
N VAL A 118 -45.07 -17.32 -5.87
CA VAL A 118 -45.35 -18.13 -4.68
C VAL A 118 -46.84 -18.47 -4.68
N CYS A 119 -47.17 -19.71 -4.35
CA CYS A 119 -48.52 -20.22 -4.32
C CYS A 119 -48.82 -20.83 -2.94
N PHE A 120 -50.01 -20.54 -2.44
CA PHE A 120 -50.54 -21.01 -1.16
C PHE A 120 -51.79 -21.84 -1.40
N GLU A 121 -51.93 -22.93 -0.66
CA GLU A 121 -53.09 -23.82 -0.71
C GLU A 121 -53.48 -24.22 0.72
N ALA A 122 -54.76 -24.02 1.06
CA ALA A 122 -55.31 -24.37 2.35
C ALA A 122 -55.89 -25.78 2.36
N GLN A 123 -55.57 -26.54 3.41
CA GLN A 123 -56.10 -27.87 3.67
C GLN A 123 -56.78 -27.90 5.04
N GLY A 124 -57.95 -28.55 5.14
CA GLY A 124 -58.65 -28.74 6.40
C GLY A 124 -60.08 -29.23 6.22
N LYS A 125 -60.65 -29.83 7.28
CA LYS A 125 -62.01 -30.45 7.26
C LYS A 125 -63.13 -29.48 6.85
N LYS A 126 -62.95 -28.18 7.14
CA LYS A 126 -63.85 -27.09 6.72
C LYS A 126 -63.24 -26.14 5.67
N ALA A 127 -62.00 -26.37 5.23
CA ALA A 127 -61.36 -25.54 4.20
C ALA A 127 -62.16 -25.58 2.88
N GLY A 128 -62.85 -26.68 2.56
CA GLY A 128 -63.71 -26.82 1.38
C GLY A 128 -65.11 -26.20 1.48
N SER A 129 -65.54 -25.70 2.65
CA SER A 129 -66.94 -25.31 2.90
C SER A 129 -67.25 -23.83 2.64
N SER A 130 -66.69 -23.23 1.59
CA SER A 130 -67.02 -21.88 1.05
C SER A 130 -66.60 -20.64 1.89
N SER A 131 -65.79 -20.79 2.94
CA SER A 131 -65.23 -19.64 3.65
C SER A 131 -63.92 -19.17 3.03
N ASN A 132 -63.84 -17.89 2.65
CA ASN A 132 -62.61 -17.27 2.15
C ASN A 132 -61.62 -17.05 3.30
N ILE A 133 -60.43 -17.63 3.23
CA ILE A 133 -59.36 -17.39 4.21
C ILE A 133 -58.46 -16.30 3.65
N ILE A 134 -58.31 -15.21 4.41
CA ILE A 134 -57.37 -14.14 4.06
C ILE A 134 -56.08 -14.39 4.80
N LEU A 135 -54.99 -14.60 4.07
CA LEU A 135 -53.65 -14.67 4.65
C LEU A 135 -52.93 -13.33 4.47
N GLY A 136 -52.47 -12.76 5.57
CA GLY A 136 -51.48 -11.70 5.57
C GLY A 136 -50.09 -12.32 5.44
N TYR A 137 -49.21 -11.79 4.60
CA TYR A 137 -47.84 -12.28 4.45
C TYR A 137 -46.81 -11.15 4.46
N SER A 138 -45.63 -11.44 5.02
CA SER A 138 -44.46 -10.58 4.99
C SER A 138 -43.26 -11.34 4.44
N VAL A 139 -42.36 -10.61 3.78
CA VAL A 139 -41.15 -11.19 3.20
C VAL A 139 -39.94 -10.48 3.79
N GLU A 140 -39.01 -11.27 4.32
CA GLU A 140 -37.78 -10.81 4.97
C GLU A 140 -36.57 -11.46 4.28
N SER A 141 -35.47 -10.72 4.09
CA SER A 141 -34.20 -11.31 3.65
C SER A 141 -33.49 -11.96 4.85
N ILE A 142 -32.98 -13.18 4.68
CA ILE A 142 -32.23 -13.89 5.74
C ILE A 142 -30.75 -13.93 5.39
N THR A 143 -29.90 -13.79 6.40
CA THR A 143 -28.45 -14.07 6.32
C THR A 143 -28.16 -15.53 6.00
N ASP A 144 -27.00 -15.81 5.42
CA ASP A 144 -26.52 -17.18 5.21
C ASP A 144 -26.24 -17.89 6.56
N GLU A 145 -26.13 -19.23 6.54
CA GLU A 145 -25.83 -20.07 7.72
C GLU A 145 -24.48 -19.73 8.38
N ALA A 146 -23.63 -18.95 7.70
CA ALA A 146 -22.33 -18.48 8.18
C ALA A 146 -22.39 -17.12 8.92
N GLY A 147 -23.58 -16.53 9.08
CA GLY A 147 -23.78 -15.29 9.84
C GLY A 147 -23.25 -14.03 9.15
N ASN A 148 -22.96 -14.09 7.85
CA ASN A 148 -22.54 -12.90 7.11
C ASN A 148 -23.76 -12.03 6.78
N ASP A 149 -23.70 -10.76 7.18
CA ASP A 149 -24.81 -9.83 7.04
C ASP A 149 -25.06 -9.46 5.56
N LEU A 150 -26.05 -10.10 4.96
CA LEU A 150 -26.59 -9.77 3.63
C LEU A 150 -27.81 -8.83 3.75
N LYS A 151 -28.12 -8.27 4.93
CA LYS A 151 -29.25 -7.34 5.13
C LYS A 151 -29.21 -6.13 4.20
N SER A 152 -28.07 -5.79 3.63
CA SER A 152 -27.84 -4.55 2.89
C SER A 152 -28.14 -4.60 1.39
N HIS A 153 -28.51 -5.74 0.79
CA HIS A 153 -28.41 -5.86 -0.68
C HIS A 153 -29.72 -5.98 -1.44
N ILE A 154 -30.84 -6.21 -0.76
CA ILE A 154 -32.13 -6.49 -1.40
C ILE A 154 -33.24 -5.76 -0.64
N SER A 155 -34.14 -5.13 -1.40
CA SER A 155 -35.35 -4.48 -0.89
C SER A 155 -36.55 -5.11 -1.58
N ILE A 156 -37.69 -5.20 -0.91
CA ILE A 156 -38.88 -5.86 -1.46
C ILE A 156 -39.92 -4.80 -1.74
N GLN A 157 -40.40 -4.75 -2.98
CA GLN A 157 -41.50 -3.88 -3.38
C GLN A 157 -42.79 -4.70 -3.37
N TYR A 158 -43.66 -4.35 -2.43
CA TYR A 158 -45.02 -4.88 -2.37
C TYR A 158 -45.88 -4.21 -3.46
N PRO A 159 -46.82 -4.94 -4.10
CA PRO A 159 -47.82 -4.30 -4.94
C PRO A 159 -48.65 -3.30 -4.10
N GLU A 160 -48.94 -2.14 -4.69
CA GLU A 160 -49.49 -0.95 -4.02
C GLU A 160 -50.72 -1.24 -3.14
N GLY A 161 -50.78 -0.61 -1.95
CA GLY A 161 -51.98 -0.59 -1.10
C GLY A 161 -51.84 -1.13 0.33
N GLY A 162 -50.63 -1.32 0.86
CA GLY A 162 -50.43 -1.69 2.25
C GLY A 162 -49.07 -1.21 2.76
N SER A 163 -49.06 -0.60 3.95
CA SER A 163 -47.82 -0.24 4.66
C SER A 163 -46.88 -1.44 4.75
N LEU A 164 -45.57 -1.19 4.65
CA LEU A 164 -44.56 -2.17 5.02
C LEU A 164 -44.82 -2.64 6.46
N PRO A 165 -44.90 -3.95 6.72
CA PRO A 165 -45.28 -5.04 5.82
C PRO A 165 -46.71 -5.54 6.10
N ASN A 166 -47.45 -5.93 5.05
CA ASN A 166 -48.19 -7.19 4.95
C ASN A 166 -49.02 -7.22 3.64
N GLY A 167 -48.56 -7.97 2.64
CA GLY A 167 -49.37 -8.28 1.47
C GLY A 167 -50.51 -9.23 1.85
N LYS A 168 -51.54 -9.36 1.00
CA LYS A 168 -52.70 -10.21 1.27
C LYS A 168 -52.94 -11.19 0.13
N VAL A 169 -53.32 -12.41 0.47
CA VAL A 169 -53.78 -13.43 -0.47
C VAL A 169 -55.08 -14.06 0.04
N ILE A 170 -56.06 -14.21 -0.85
CA ILE A 170 -57.36 -14.79 -0.52
C ILE A 170 -57.39 -16.22 -1.03
N LEU A 171 -57.56 -17.17 -0.12
CA LEU A 171 -57.73 -18.59 -0.41
C LEU A 171 -59.21 -18.91 -0.46
N ARG A 172 -59.67 -19.44 -1.59
CA ARG A 172 -61.05 -19.84 -1.83
C ARG A 172 -61.13 -21.35 -1.79
N GLY A 173 -61.67 -21.91 -0.71
CA GLY A 173 -61.78 -23.36 -0.62
C GLY A 173 -60.40 -24.05 -0.53
N THR A 174 -60.24 -25.09 -1.35
CA THR A 174 -58.98 -25.80 -1.58
C THR A 174 -58.24 -25.31 -2.84
N GLU A 175 -58.65 -24.17 -3.43
CA GLU A 175 -57.97 -23.64 -4.61
C GLU A 175 -56.61 -23.04 -4.23
N THR A 176 -55.62 -23.27 -5.08
CA THR A 176 -54.31 -22.65 -4.97
C THR A 176 -54.39 -21.17 -5.38
N ALA A 177 -53.98 -20.26 -4.49
CA ALA A 177 -53.84 -18.85 -4.82
C ALA A 177 -52.36 -18.43 -4.85
N CYS A 178 -51.95 -17.66 -5.85
CA CYS A 178 -50.56 -17.27 -6.03
C CYS A 178 -50.36 -15.75 -5.97
N ILE A 179 -49.18 -15.34 -5.50
CA ILE A 179 -48.69 -13.98 -5.47
C ILE A 179 -47.37 -13.88 -6.23
N GLU A 180 -47.06 -12.67 -6.73
CA GLU A 180 -45.81 -12.39 -7.45
C GLU A 180 -45.11 -11.15 -6.87
N PRO A 181 -44.52 -11.23 -5.66
CA PRO A 181 -43.73 -10.13 -5.11
C PRO A 181 -42.55 -9.74 -6.01
N LYS A 182 -42.27 -8.43 -6.08
CA LYS A 182 -41.12 -7.87 -6.78
C LYS A 182 -39.96 -7.68 -5.78
N VAL A 183 -38.86 -8.35 -6.05
CA VAL A 183 -37.64 -8.29 -5.25
C VAL A 183 -36.65 -7.36 -5.94
N LEU A 184 -36.40 -6.18 -5.37
CA LEU A 184 -35.45 -5.18 -5.88
C LEU A 184 -34.04 -5.49 -5.38
N ILE A 185 -33.10 -5.61 -6.32
CA ILE A 185 -31.69 -5.86 -6.08
C ILE A 185 -30.96 -4.51 -6.10
N GLN A 186 -30.17 -4.21 -5.07
CA GLN A 186 -29.38 -2.97 -5.04
C GLN A 186 -28.24 -3.03 -6.07
N ASN A 187 -27.97 -1.91 -6.75
CA ASN A 187 -27.05 -1.84 -7.89
C ASN A 187 -25.57 -1.98 -7.49
N ASP A 188 -25.24 -1.84 -6.22
CA ASP A 188 -23.88 -1.85 -5.64
C ASP A 188 -23.40 -3.24 -5.21
N MET A 189 -24.14 -4.31 -5.51
CA MET A 189 -23.74 -5.68 -5.19
C MET A 189 -22.46 -6.08 -5.95
N LYS A 190 -21.32 -6.07 -5.24
CA LYS A 190 -20.05 -6.67 -5.68
C LYS A 190 -20.15 -8.20 -5.75
N ASP A 191 -20.96 -8.80 -4.89
CA ASP A 191 -21.20 -10.24 -4.87
C ASP A 191 -22.47 -10.59 -5.63
N LYS A 192 -22.32 -11.11 -6.86
CA LYS A 192 -23.43 -11.55 -7.72
C LYS A 192 -23.51 -13.08 -7.82
N LEU A 193 -22.97 -13.80 -6.84
CA LEU A 193 -22.79 -15.26 -6.92
C LEU A 193 -23.51 -16.04 -5.83
N ARG A 194 -23.66 -15.48 -4.63
CA ARG A 194 -24.35 -16.16 -3.53
C ARG A 194 -25.87 -16.12 -3.70
N PRO A 195 -26.60 -17.23 -3.47
CA PRO A 195 -28.04 -17.23 -3.59
C PRO A 195 -28.70 -16.29 -2.58
N VAL A 196 -29.79 -15.67 -2.99
CA VAL A 196 -30.64 -14.84 -2.14
C VAL A 196 -31.56 -15.74 -1.32
N ASN A 197 -31.45 -15.68 0.01
CA ASN A 197 -32.34 -16.38 0.92
C ASN A 197 -33.45 -15.44 1.39
N MET A 198 -34.71 -15.84 1.18
CA MET A 198 -35.88 -15.07 1.62
C MET A 198 -36.76 -15.91 2.54
N LYS A 199 -37.18 -15.33 3.67
CA LYS A 199 -38.20 -15.86 4.57
C LYS A 199 -39.54 -15.27 4.19
N PHE A 200 -40.52 -16.11 3.94
CA PHE A 200 -41.91 -15.73 3.83
C PHE A 200 -42.59 -16.11 5.13
N ARG A 201 -43.12 -15.13 5.85
CA ARG A 201 -43.99 -15.35 7.01
C ARG A 201 -45.42 -15.09 6.58
N TYR A 202 -46.36 -15.88 7.05
CA TYR A 202 -47.78 -15.71 6.78
C TYR A 202 -48.59 -15.93 8.04
N ASP A 203 -49.79 -15.33 8.11
CA ASP A 203 -50.74 -15.58 9.19
C ASP A 203 -52.17 -15.33 8.70
N ILE A 204 -53.17 -15.91 9.36
CA ILE A 204 -54.57 -15.64 9.06
C ILE A 204 -54.91 -14.23 9.54
N GLU A 205 -55.36 -13.36 8.64
CA GLU A 205 -55.72 -12.00 9.01
C GLU A 205 -57.03 -11.98 9.80
N GLU A 206 -56.97 -11.43 11.00
CA GLU A 206 -58.14 -11.32 11.86
C GLU A 206 -59.11 -10.25 11.34
N GLN A 207 -60.22 -10.67 10.74
CA GLN A 207 -61.27 -9.73 10.35
C GLN A 207 -61.93 -9.12 11.60
N GLN A 208 -61.93 -7.79 11.66
CA GLN A 208 -62.67 -7.01 12.64
C GLN A 208 -64.17 -7.16 12.37
N VAL A 209 -64.79 -8.20 12.92
CA VAL A 209 -66.24 -8.36 12.88
C VAL A 209 -66.84 -7.20 13.69
N ARG A 210 -67.58 -6.31 13.02
CA ARG A 210 -68.38 -5.28 13.69
C ARG A 210 -69.28 -5.99 14.71
N ARG A 211 -69.16 -5.58 15.98
CA ARG A 211 -69.74 -6.14 17.22
C ARG A 211 -71.27 -6.37 17.28
N ARG A 212 -71.98 -6.61 16.17
CA ARG A 212 -73.45 -6.77 16.14
C ARG A 212 -73.95 -8.16 15.78
N ALA A 213 -73.07 -9.11 15.46
CA ALA A 213 -73.46 -10.52 15.40
C ALA A 213 -72.70 -11.28 16.50
N LEU A 214 -73.42 -11.62 17.57
CA LEU A 214 -73.02 -12.62 18.56
C LEU A 214 -73.16 -14.05 18.01
N ASP A 215 -73.19 -14.22 16.68
CA ASP A 215 -73.13 -15.53 16.05
C ASP A 215 -71.68 -15.96 15.99
N GLY A 216 -71.37 -16.98 16.79
CA GLY A 216 -70.04 -17.47 17.04
C GLY A 216 -69.49 -18.22 15.84
N ILE A 217 -69.03 -17.49 14.84
CA ILE A 217 -68.15 -18.02 13.80
C ILE A 217 -66.79 -18.25 14.46
N ASN A 218 -66.53 -19.50 14.86
CA ASN A 218 -65.19 -19.90 15.30
C ASN A 218 -64.23 -19.64 14.14
N LYS A 219 -63.30 -18.71 14.34
CA LYS A 219 -62.31 -18.33 13.33
C LYS A 219 -61.34 -19.50 13.12
N PRO A 220 -60.93 -19.79 11.89
CA PRO A 220 -59.95 -20.84 11.65
C PRO A 220 -58.60 -20.49 12.29
N VAL A 221 -57.90 -21.50 12.80
CA VAL A 221 -56.57 -21.38 13.42
C VAL A 221 -55.57 -22.22 12.61
N LEU A 222 -54.33 -21.73 12.47
CA LEU A 222 -53.26 -22.46 11.80
C LEU A 222 -52.80 -23.67 12.61
N GLU A 223 -52.55 -24.81 11.95
CA GLU A 223 -52.10 -26.04 12.61
C GLU A 223 -50.71 -25.90 13.27
N THR A 224 -49.84 -25.05 12.74
CA THR A 224 -48.45 -24.91 13.19
C THR A 224 -48.17 -23.51 13.73
N SER A 225 -47.36 -23.45 14.80
CA SER A 225 -46.88 -22.20 15.39
C SER A 225 -45.83 -21.48 14.53
N ASN A 226 -45.20 -22.20 13.59
CA ASN A 226 -44.19 -21.67 12.67
C ASN A 226 -44.77 -21.48 11.27
N SER A 227 -45.48 -20.38 11.06
CA SER A 227 -46.10 -20.03 9.78
C SER A 227 -45.12 -19.33 8.83
N PHE A 228 -44.03 -20.03 8.47
CA PHE A 228 -43.05 -19.51 7.52
C PHE A 228 -42.48 -20.58 6.59
N PHE A 229 -41.98 -20.14 5.43
CA PHE A 229 -41.16 -20.97 4.54
C PHE A 229 -40.01 -20.14 3.95
N THR A 230 -38.95 -20.81 3.51
CA THR A 230 -37.74 -20.15 2.99
C THR A 230 -37.53 -20.50 1.52
N ILE A 231 -37.22 -19.49 0.71
CA ILE A 231 -36.84 -19.63 -0.69
C ILE A 231 -35.36 -19.30 -0.84
N LYS A 232 -34.63 -20.12 -1.61
CA LYS A 232 -33.25 -19.83 -2.04
C LYS A 232 -33.25 -19.57 -3.55
N ILE A 233 -32.91 -18.36 -3.96
CA ILE A 233 -32.86 -17.97 -5.37
C ILE A 233 -31.41 -17.78 -5.81
N PRO A 234 -30.89 -18.61 -6.74
CA PRO A 234 -29.57 -18.37 -7.30
C PRO A 234 -29.58 -17.12 -8.19
N PHE A 235 -28.53 -16.28 -8.11
CA PHE A 235 -28.32 -15.24 -9.11
C PHE A 235 -27.95 -15.90 -10.44
N LEU A 236 -28.52 -15.39 -11.54
CA LEU A 236 -28.23 -15.89 -12.89
C LEU A 236 -26.78 -15.53 -13.27
N LYS A 237 -25.89 -16.51 -13.18
CA LYS A 237 -24.49 -16.37 -13.57
C LYS A 237 -24.41 -16.47 -15.09
N LYS A 238 -24.33 -15.32 -15.78
CA LYS A 238 -24.13 -15.30 -17.24
C LYS A 238 -22.78 -15.98 -17.57
N GLY A 239 -22.81 -16.99 -18.43
CA GLY A 239 -21.61 -17.67 -18.94
C GLY A 239 -21.11 -18.85 -18.11
N CYS A 240 -21.99 -19.53 -17.36
CA CYS A 240 -21.67 -20.70 -16.50
C CYS A 240 -22.52 -21.93 -16.84
N GLY A 241 -22.64 -22.22 -18.14
CA GLY A 241 -23.34 -23.42 -18.62
C GLY A 241 -24.82 -23.48 -18.25
N GLY A 242 -25.36 -24.70 -18.26
CA GLY A 242 -26.74 -25.01 -17.88
C GLY A 242 -26.90 -25.57 -16.45
N ASP A 243 -25.80 -25.78 -15.74
CA ASP A 243 -25.77 -26.28 -14.36
C ASP A 243 -25.58 -25.16 -13.31
N ASN A 244 -25.37 -23.91 -13.75
CA ASN A 244 -25.13 -22.72 -12.94
C ASN A 244 -23.86 -22.78 -12.06
N ILE A 245 -22.94 -23.72 -12.34
CA ILE A 245 -21.68 -23.86 -11.61
C ILE A 245 -20.55 -23.36 -12.50
N CYS A 246 -20.09 -22.12 -12.26
CA CYS A 246 -18.99 -21.54 -13.03
C CYS A 246 -17.65 -22.24 -12.72
N ASN A 247 -17.23 -23.13 -13.61
CA ASN A 247 -15.94 -23.80 -13.53
C ASN A 247 -14.89 -22.97 -14.27
N SER A 248 -14.25 -22.06 -13.53
CA SER A 248 -13.21 -21.18 -14.04
C SER A 248 -11.85 -21.88 -14.15
N ASN A 249 -11.00 -21.37 -15.04
CA ASN A 249 -9.62 -21.84 -15.19
C ASN A 249 -8.71 -20.64 -15.44
N LEU A 250 -8.45 -19.92 -14.35
CA LEU A 250 -7.56 -18.78 -14.34
C LEU A 250 -6.11 -19.22 -14.46
N LYS A 251 -5.32 -18.47 -15.23
CA LYS A 251 -3.87 -18.57 -15.31
C LYS A 251 -3.27 -17.17 -15.17
N LEU A 252 -2.19 -17.10 -14.41
CA LEU A 252 -1.47 -15.86 -14.12
C LEU A 252 -0.10 -15.91 -14.80
N ASN A 253 0.17 -14.94 -15.67
CA ASN A 253 1.49 -14.69 -16.25
C ASN A 253 1.98 -13.29 -15.86
N TYR A 254 3.29 -13.13 -15.73
CA TYR A 254 3.89 -11.85 -15.31
C TYR A 254 5.24 -11.60 -15.99
N GLU A 255 5.54 -10.33 -16.22
CA GLU A 255 6.79 -9.86 -16.83
C GLU A 255 7.27 -8.61 -16.09
N TYR A 256 8.58 -8.52 -15.85
CA TYR A 256 9.19 -7.37 -15.18
C TYR A 256 9.81 -6.42 -16.19
N PHE A 257 9.66 -5.12 -15.95
CA PHE A 257 10.23 -4.05 -16.74
C PHE A 257 10.95 -3.06 -15.82
N GLU A 258 12.11 -2.56 -16.25
CA GLU A 258 12.86 -1.50 -15.55
C GLU A 258 12.84 -0.22 -16.38
N GLY A 259 12.72 0.94 -15.72
CA GLY A 259 12.56 2.21 -16.43
C GLY A 259 12.70 3.45 -15.55
N SER A 260 12.65 4.60 -16.23
CA SER A 260 12.58 5.94 -15.63
C SER A 260 11.72 6.83 -16.53
N ASN A 261 10.81 7.60 -15.93
CA ASN A 261 9.93 8.56 -16.63
C ASN A 261 9.26 7.97 -17.89
N GLU A 262 8.44 6.93 -17.70
CA GLU A 262 7.56 6.30 -18.71
C GLU A 262 8.21 5.38 -19.75
N VAL A 263 9.55 5.36 -19.87
CA VAL A 263 10.24 4.39 -20.75
C VAL A 263 10.56 3.13 -19.98
N PHE A 264 9.81 2.06 -20.23
CA PHE A 264 9.99 0.75 -19.62
C PHE A 264 10.66 -0.25 -20.59
N VAL A 265 11.76 -0.86 -20.15
CA VAL A 265 12.50 -1.88 -20.91
C VAL A 265 12.29 -3.26 -20.25
N PRO A 266 11.96 -4.31 -21.01
CA PRO A 266 11.76 -5.65 -20.44
C PRO A 266 13.04 -6.18 -19.80
N MET A 267 12.93 -6.62 -18.56
CA MET A 267 14.03 -7.22 -17.82
C MET A 267 14.31 -8.62 -18.37
N LYS A 268 15.50 -8.81 -18.95
CA LYS A 268 15.93 -10.15 -19.40
C LYS A 268 16.39 -10.98 -18.20
N SER A 269 15.81 -12.17 -18.06
CA SER A 269 16.25 -13.15 -17.06
C SER A 269 17.63 -13.71 -17.46
N LYS A 270 18.66 -13.46 -16.64
CA LYS A 270 19.95 -14.14 -16.76
C LYS A 270 20.00 -15.26 -15.73
N GLN A 271 20.09 -16.53 -16.17
CA GLN A 271 20.11 -17.70 -15.28
C GLN A 271 18.94 -17.76 -14.28
N GLY A 272 17.74 -17.31 -14.67
CA GLY A 272 16.56 -17.32 -13.79
C GLY A 272 16.51 -16.17 -12.78
N LYS A 273 17.43 -15.19 -12.85
CA LYS A 273 17.48 -14.02 -11.97
C LYS A 273 17.09 -12.76 -12.75
N PHE A 274 16.11 -12.02 -12.24
CA PHE A 274 15.81 -10.65 -12.68
C PHE A 274 16.75 -9.71 -11.95
N ILE A 275 17.51 -8.89 -12.67
CA ILE A 275 18.52 -7.99 -12.09
C ILE A 275 18.06 -6.55 -12.31
N LEU A 276 17.79 -5.82 -11.23
CA LEU A 276 17.40 -4.41 -11.25
C LEU A 276 18.63 -3.50 -11.10
N HIS A 277 18.84 -2.58 -12.05
CA HIS A 277 20.00 -1.67 -12.07
C HIS A 277 19.70 -0.33 -11.38
N SER A 278 19.99 -0.26 -10.07
CA SER A 278 19.61 0.86 -9.18
C SER A 278 20.13 2.27 -9.56
N LYS A 279 21.11 2.42 -10.48
CA LYS A 279 21.73 3.72 -10.82
C LYS A 279 20.79 4.68 -11.56
N ASN A 280 20.00 4.17 -12.52
CA ASN A 280 19.16 5.00 -13.41
C ASN A 280 17.68 4.57 -13.39
N THR A 281 17.32 3.50 -12.68
CA THR A 281 15.93 3.02 -12.61
C THR A 281 15.24 3.59 -11.39
N THR A 282 14.33 4.54 -11.60
CA THR A 282 13.47 5.09 -10.55
C THR A 282 12.20 4.26 -10.37
N SER A 283 11.90 3.36 -11.31
CA SER A 283 10.67 2.58 -11.27
C SER A 283 10.85 1.14 -11.76
N LEU A 284 10.14 0.24 -11.09
CA LEU A 284 9.97 -1.16 -11.45
C LEU A 284 8.52 -1.35 -11.89
N ALA A 285 8.30 -1.83 -13.10
CA ALA A 285 6.97 -2.18 -13.59
C ALA A 285 6.78 -3.70 -13.64
N LEU A 286 5.59 -4.13 -13.25
CA LEU A 286 5.15 -5.52 -13.30
C LEU A 286 3.94 -5.60 -14.22
N LYS A 287 4.15 -6.11 -15.44
CA LYS A 287 3.05 -6.43 -16.36
C LYS A 287 2.45 -7.75 -15.95
N ILE A 288 1.15 -7.75 -15.71
CA ILE A 288 0.38 -8.90 -15.25
C ILE A 288 -0.65 -9.22 -16.31
N THR A 289 -0.71 -10.50 -16.67
CA THR A 289 -1.69 -11.02 -17.62
C THR A 289 -2.45 -12.15 -16.97
N VAL A 290 -3.75 -11.95 -16.79
CA VAL A 290 -4.66 -12.97 -16.28
C VAL A 290 -5.49 -13.50 -17.44
N THR A 291 -5.45 -14.80 -17.66
CA THR A 291 -6.27 -15.48 -18.69
C THR A 291 -7.24 -16.43 -18.02
N ASN A 292 -8.44 -16.52 -18.54
CA ASN A 292 -9.47 -17.47 -18.16
C ASN A 292 -9.80 -18.31 -19.39
N ILE A 293 -9.50 -19.61 -19.31
CA ILE A 293 -9.81 -20.57 -20.39
C ILE A 293 -11.02 -21.46 -20.05
N GLY A 294 -11.66 -21.23 -18.90
CA GLY A 294 -12.87 -21.91 -18.48
C GLY A 294 -14.10 -21.02 -18.62
N GLU A 295 -15.10 -21.28 -17.78
CA GLU A 295 -16.29 -20.44 -17.67
C GLU A 295 -16.03 -19.14 -16.93
N ALA A 296 -17.01 -18.22 -16.94
CA ALA A 296 -16.87 -16.88 -16.36
C ALA A 296 -16.39 -16.90 -14.89
N ALA A 297 -15.29 -16.18 -14.60
CA ALA A 297 -14.70 -16.09 -13.27
C ALA A 297 -15.16 -14.81 -12.55
N TYR A 298 -15.91 -14.93 -11.46
CA TYR A 298 -16.49 -13.79 -10.76
C TYR A 298 -15.69 -13.38 -9.52
N ASP A 299 -15.79 -12.10 -9.16
CA ASP A 299 -14.97 -11.45 -8.12
C ASP A 299 -13.48 -11.85 -8.19
N THR A 300 -12.91 -11.77 -9.40
CA THR A 300 -11.50 -12.12 -9.60
C THR A 300 -10.62 -11.02 -9.03
N LYS A 301 -9.79 -11.38 -8.05
CA LYS A 301 -8.92 -10.45 -7.32
C LYS A 301 -7.48 -10.90 -7.37
N LEU A 302 -6.58 -9.94 -7.56
CA LEU A 302 -5.16 -10.14 -7.44
C LEU A 302 -4.65 -9.44 -6.18
N ILE A 303 -4.02 -10.21 -5.30
CA ILE A 303 -3.35 -9.70 -4.10
C ILE A 303 -1.84 -9.74 -4.35
N THR A 304 -1.22 -8.57 -4.29
CA THR A 304 0.22 -8.39 -4.50
C THR A 304 0.86 -7.95 -3.19
N ASN A 305 1.73 -8.78 -2.63
CA ASN A 305 2.56 -8.42 -1.47
C ASN A 305 3.99 -8.15 -1.93
N TYR A 306 4.57 -7.03 -1.50
CA TYR A 306 5.94 -6.63 -1.88
C TYR A 306 6.78 -6.26 -0.66
N SER A 307 8.11 -6.16 -0.82
CA SER A 307 9.02 -5.81 0.30
C SER A 307 9.15 -4.30 0.49
N ASN A 308 9.50 -3.83 1.70
CA ASN A 308 9.62 -2.41 2.09
C ASN A 308 10.63 -1.56 1.27
N GLY A 309 11.38 -2.15 0.34
CA GLY A 309 12.30 -1.44 -0.56
C GLY A 309 11.62 -0.81 -1.78
N ILE A 310 10.37 -1.19 -2.07
CA ILE A 310 9.60 -0.62 -3.18
C ILE A 310 8.22 -0.18 -2.71
N ASN A 311 7.62 0.80 -3.38
CA ASN A 311 6.29 1.31 -3.06
C ASN A 311 5.40 1.33 -4.29
N PHE A 312 4.15 0.87 -4.16
CA PHE A 312 3.18 0.97 -5.25
C PHE A 312 2.81 2.42 -5.54
N VAL A 313 2.90 2.82 -6.81
CA VAL A 313 2.56 4.17 -7.29
C VAL A 313 1.16 4.16 -7.90
N HIS A 314 0.97 3.40 -8.98
CA HIS A 314 -0.29 3.29 -9.69
C HIS A 314 -0.34 2.03 -10.56
N SER A 315 -1.53 1.75 -11.11
CA SER A 315 -1.73 0.72 -12.14
C SER A 315 -2.24 1.35 -13.43
N GLU A 316 -1.73 0.88 -14.57
CA GLU A 316 -2.08 1.36 -15.91
C GLU A 316 -2.52 0.18 -16.81
N LYS A 317 -3.42 0.46 -17.76
CA LYS A 317 -3.94 -0.54 -18.71
C LYS A 317 -2.96 -0.68 -19.88
N VAL A 318 -2.73 -1.90 -20.38
CA VAL A 318 -1.77 -2.14 -21.49
C VAL A 318 -2.47 -2.36 -22.83
N GLU A 319 -3.55 -3.15 -22.88
CA GLU A 319 -4.15 -3.61 -24.16
C GLU A 319 -5.63 -3.23 -24.34
N ASP A 320 -6.42 -3.11 -23.26
CA ASP A 320 -7.88 -2.97 -23.35
C ASP A 320 -8.36 -1.67 -22.68
N LYS A 321 -8.99 -0.78 -23.45
CA LYS A 321 -9.43 0.55 -22.96
C LYS A 321 -10.71 0.46 -22.11
N ASP A 322 -11.53 -0.57 -22.34
CA ASP A 322 -12.89 -0.69 -21.77
C ASP A 322 -12.96 -1.51 -20.47
N ALA A 323 -11.85 -2.11 -20.02
CA ALA A 323 -11.80 -2.89 -18.78
C ALA A 323 -11.31 -2.04 -17.60
N ASP A 324 -12.18 -1.74 -16.62
CA ASP A 324 -11.81 -0.96 -15.44
C ASP A 324 -11.10 -1.83 -14.40
N ILE A 325 -9.81 -1.59 -14.22
CA ILE A 325 -8.97 -2.25 -13.22
C ILE A 325 -8.78 -1.28 -12.07
N PHE A 326 -9.25 -1.67 -10.90
CA PHE A 326 -9.15 -0.85 -9.71
C PHE A 326 -8.20 -1.49 -8.71
N CYS A 327 -7.03 -0.88 -8.54
CA CYS A 327 -6.03 -1.31 -7.55
C CYS A 327 -6.02 -0.37 -6.35
N LYS A 328 -6.26 -0.91 -5.16
CA LYS A 328 -6.20 -0.17 -3.90
C LYS A 328 -5.12 -0.74 -2.99
N ARG A 329 -4.35 0.15 -2.38
CA ARG A 329 -3.41 -0.19 -1.31
C ARG A 329 -4.18 -0.55 -0.04
N SER A 330 -4.02 -1.79 0.43
CA SER A 330 -4.70 -2.35 1.60
C SER A 330 -3.89 -2.15 2.88
N ARG A 331 -2.58 -2.44 2.82
CA ARG A 331 -1.59 -2.24 3.89
C ARG A 331 -0.32 -1.63 3.29
N ASN A 332 0.67 -1.26 4.11
CA ASN A 332 1.91 -0.62 3.64
C ASN A 332 2.63 -1.39 2.52
N THR A 333 2.55 -2.72 2.53
CA THR A 333 3.21 -3.64 1.57
C THR A 333 2.25 -4.54 0.80
N GLN A 334 0.96 -4.19 0.72
CA GLN A 334 -0.05 -4.99 0.05
C GLN A 334 -0.97 -4.15 -0.82
N VAL A 335 -1.15 -4.57 -2.07
CA VAL A 335 -2.10 -4.00 -3.03
C VAL A 335 -3.10 -5.07 -3.44
N ILE A 336 -4.37 -4.69 -3.51
CA ILE A 336 -5.47 -5.54 -3.97
C ILE A 336 -6.03 -4.91 -5.23
N CYS A 337 -6.05 -5.67 -6.31
CA CYS A 337 -6.60 -5.25 -7.60
C CYS A 337 -7.85 -6.06 -7.93
N ASP A 338 -8.93 -5.35 -8.25
CA ASP A 338 -10.14 -5.94 -8.84
C ASP A 338 -9.87 -6.16 -10.33
N VAL A 339 -9.76 -7.43 -10.74
CA VAL A 339 -9.31 -7.85 -12.08
C VAL A 339 -10.50 -8.11 -13.02
N GLY A 340 -11.64 -8.54 -12.47
CA GLY A 340 -12.86 -8.70 -13.27
C GLY A 340 -14.00 -9.35 -12.51
N ASN A 341 -15.23 -8.92 -12.82
CA ASN A 341 -16.45 -9.43 -12.22
C ASN A 341 -17.65 -9.42 -13.21
N PRO A 342 -17.74 -10.40 -14.14
CA PRO A 342 -16.84 -11.53 -14.33
C PRO A 342 -15.69 -11.27 -15.30
N LEU A 343 -14.57 -11.95 -15.08
CA LEU A 343 -13.49 -12.10 -16.05
C LEU A 343 -13.81 -13.26 -17.01
N LYS A 344 -14.00 -12.94 -18.30
CA LYS A 344 -14.39 -13.92 -19.33
C LYS A 344 -13.20 -14.56 -20.05
N THR A 345 -12.24 -13.76 -20.53
CA THR A 345 -11.20 -14.23 -21.46
C THR A 345 -9.80 -13.88 -20.99
N LYS A 346 -9.37 -12.62 -21.13
CA LYS A 346 -8.01 -12.17 -20.81
C LYS A 346 -8.06 -10.71 -20.37
N ILE A 347 -7.19 -10.35 -19.44
CA ILE A 347 -6.91 -8.96 -19.11
C ILE A 347 -5.42 -8.78 -18.80
N SER A 348 -4.86 -7.67 -19.28
CA SER A 348 -3.45 -7.34 -19.10
C SER A 348 -3.28 -5.90 -18.62
N PHE A 349 -2.54 -5.74 -17.53
CA PHE A 349 -2.30 -4.44 -16.90
C PHE A 349 -0.92 -4.38 -16.28
N GLN A 350 -0.46 -3.18 -15.99
CA GLN A 350 0.87 -2.93 -15.46
C GLN A 350 0.76 -2.23 -14.11
N MET A 351 1.48 -2.78 -13.13
CA MET A 351 1.63 -2.16 -11.81
C MET A 351 3.01 -1.51 -11.74
N VAL A 352 3.05 -0.22 -11.42
CA VAL A 352 4.31 0.53 -11.31
C VAL A 352 4.66 0.76 -9.85
N PHE A 353 5.92 0.48 -9.52
CA PHE A 353 6.49 0.60 -8.19
C PHE A 353 7.68 1.56 -8.20
N ASP A 354 7.74 2.45 -7.23
CA ASP A 354 8.91 3.29 -6.94
C ASP A 354 9.99 2.45 -6.24
N THR A 355 11.23 2.57 -6.70
CA THR A 355 12.42 1.84 -6.23
C THR A 355 13.37 2.72 -5.41
N SER A 356 12.99 3.96 -5.10
CA SER A 356 13.79 4.90 -4.31
C SER A 356 14.23 4.32 -2.95
N GLY A 357 13.34 3.56 -2.30
CA GLY A 357 13.52 2.94 -0.98
C GLY A 357 14.51 1.76 -0.93
N ILE A 358 15.03 1.29 -2.06
CA ILE A 358 16.00 0.18 -2.10
C ILE A 358 17.33 0.64 -1.49
N LYS A 359 17.78 -0.04 -0.44
CA LYS A 359 19.06 0.20 0.24
C LYS A 359 20.19 -0.63 -0.39
N MET A 360 21.45 -0.20 -0.20
CA MET A 360 22.65 -0.87 -0.73
C MET A 360 22.82 -2.32 -0.22
N ASP A 361 22.34 -2.61 0.99
CA ASP A 361 22.42 -3.92 1.64
C ASP A 361 21.32 -4.91 1.20
N MET A 362 20.37 -4.48 0.37
CA MET A 362 19.32 -5.35 -0.15
C MET A 362 19.81 -6.16 -1.34
N GLU A 363 19.93 -7.48 -1.19
CA GLU A 363 20.32 -8.40 -2.27
C GLU A 363 19.16 -8.71 -3.22
N TYR A 364 17.93 -8.77 -2.70
CA TYR A 364 16.73 -9.06 -3.47
C TYR A 364 15.47 -8.44 -2.84
N ILE A 365 14.46 -8.27 -3.68
CA ILE A 365 13.11 -7.85 -3.31
C ILE A 365 12.17 -9.04 -3.54
N ASN A 366 11.30 -9.32 -2.58
CA ASN A 366 10.25 -10.30 -2.74
C ASN A 366 8.97 -9.64 -3.27
N ILE A 367 8.40 -10.23 -4.32
CA ILE A 367 7.08 -9.89 -4.85
C ILE A 367 6.27 -11.19 -4.94
N ASN A 368 5.19 -11.25 -4.18
CA ASN A 368 4.31 -12.40 -4.09
C ASN A 368 2.95 -12.04 -4.68
N LEU A 369 2.53 -12.79 -5.69
CA LEU A 369 1.25 -12.62 -6.37
C LEU A 369 0.32 -13.74 -5.95
N SER A 370 -0.92 -13.39 -5.61
CA SER A 370 -1.96 -14.36 -5.25
C SER A 370 -3.24 -14.00 -6.00
N LEU A 371 -3.61 -14.83 -6.97
CA LEU A 371 -4.84 -14.67 -7.74
C LEU A 371 -5.95 -15.54 -7.16
N GLY A 372 -7.09 -14.92 -6.85
CA GLY A 372 -8.28 -15.58 -6.31
C GLY A 372 -9.55 -15.24 -7.10
N THR A 373 -10.54 -16.10 -6.98
CA THR A 373 -11.88 -15.96 -7.55
C THR A 373 -12.88 -16.63 -6.62
N THR A 374 -14.15 -16.24 -6.74
CA THR A 374 -15.26 -16.88 -6.01
C THR A 374 -15.97 -17.95 -6.87
N SER A 375 -15.63 -18.06 -8.15
CA SER A 375 -16.02 -19.19 -9.01
C SER A 375 -15.30 -20.49 -8.60
N THR A 376 -15.85 -21.64 -8.96
CA THR A 376 -15.21 -22.94 -8.73
C THR A 376 -13.94 -23.03 -9.57
N GLN A 377 -12.84 -23.46 -8.94
CA GLN A 377 -11.57 -23.66 -9.63
C GLN A 377 -10.80 -24.80 -8.95
N ALA A 378 -10.28 -25.74 -9.74
CA ALA A 378 -9.52 -26.88 -9.23
C ALA A 378 -8.20 -26.46 -8.57
N ASN A 379 -7.56 -25.38 -9.06
CA ASN A 379 -6.31 -24.84 -8.52
C ASN A 379 -6.60 -23.63 -7.59
N ILE A 380 -6.61 -23.88 -6.28
CA ILE A 380 -6.93 -22.92 -5.21
C ILE A 380 -5.67 -22.10 -4.84
N PRO A 381 -5.81 -20.81 -4.46
CA PRO A 381 -5.40 -19.67 -5.28
C PRO A 381 -3.99 -19.81 -5.90
N LEU A 382 -3.85 -19.33 -7.13
CA LEU A 382 -2.56 -19.29 -7.82
C LEU A 382 -1.62 -18.31 -7.10
N LYS A 383 -0.70 -18.87 -6.32
CA LYS A 383 0.34 -18.14 -5.61
C LYS A 383 1.67 -18.27 -6.32
N ILE A 384 2.26 -17.14 -6.66
CA ILE A 384 3.58 -17.06 -7.29
C ILE A 384 4.50 -16.24 -6.39
N PHE A 385 5.67 -16.79 -6.07
CA PHE A 385 6.68 -16.15 -5.22
C PHE A 385 7.92 -15.85 -6.06
N HIS A 386 8.24 -14.57 -6.26
CA HIS A 386 9.42 -14.15 -7.01
C HIS A 386 10.41 -13.34 -6.18
N LYS A 387 11.69 -13.60 -6.45
CA LYS A 387 12.81 -12.79 -6.00
C LYS A 387 13.36 -11.99 -7.17
N VAL A 388 13.29 -10.67 -7.08
CA VAL A 388 13.97 -9.75 -7.99
C VAL A 388 15.31 -9.40 -7.36
N TRP A 389 16.41 -9.82 -7.97
CA TRP A 389 17.76 -9.52 -7.48
C TRP A 389 18.10 -8.07 -7.79
N VAL A 390 18.71 -7.40 -6.82
CA VAL A 390 19.10 -6.00 -6.95
C VAL A 390 20.60 -5.96 -7.24
N LEU A 391 21.00 -5.19 -8.25
CA LEU A 391 22.40 -4.86 -8.49
C LEU A 391 22.57 -3.35 -8.35
N THR A 392 23.37 -2.93 -7.37
CA THR A 392 23.61 -1.51 -7.15
C THR A 392 25.00 -1.12 -7.59
N GLU A 393 25.09 -0.13 -8.47
CA GLU A 393 26.36 0.43 -8.91
C GLU A 393 26.87 1.47 -7.89
N LEU A 394 28.14 1.35 -7.52
CA LEU A 394 28.81 2.27 -6.61
C LEU A 394 29.58 3.34 -7.38
N ASP A 395 29.36 4.61 -7.04
CA ASP A 395 29.97 5.78 -7.69
C ASP A 395 30.89 6.54 -6.71
N LEU A 396 32.16 6.13 -6.67
CA LEU A 396 33.19 6.75 -5.83
C LEU A 396 34.15 7.60 -6.67
N ILE A 397 34.42 8.81 -6.19
CA ILE A 397 35.43 9.71 -6.74
C ILE A 397 36.43 10.06 -5.64
N MET A 398 37.72 9.94 -5.93
CA MET A 398 38.79 10.27 -5.02
C MET A 398 39.54 11.51 -5.51
N ASN A 399 39.91 12.38 -4.58
CA ASN A 399 40.81 13.51 -4.79
C ASN A 399 41.92 13.49 -3.74
N ALA A 400 43.17 13.64 -4.15
CA ALA A 400 44.33 13.56 -3.26
C ALA A 400 45.36 14.64 -3.60
N VAL A 401 45.76 15.46 -2.61
CA VAL A 401 46.63 16.62 -2.80
C VAL A 401 47.57 16.80 -1.60
N ALA A 402 48.84 17.14 -1.83
CA ALA A 402 49.79 17.55 -0.79
C ALA A 402 49.73 19.07 -0.56
N LYS A 403 49.73 19.48 0.71
CA LYS A 403 49.78 20.88 1.15
C LYS A 403 50.96 21.11 2.12
N PRO A 404 51.90 22.01 1.80
CA PRO A 404 52.09 22.64 0.49
C PRO A 404 52.54 21.60 -0.56
N SER A 405 52.25 21.83 -1.84
CA SER A 405 52.69 20.96 -2.94
C SER A 405 54.19 21.10 -3.28
N GLN A 406 54.85 22.08 -2.66
CA GLN A 406 56.26 22.39 -2.85
C GLN A 406 56.88 22.73 -1.49
N VAL A 407 58.08 22.20 -1.23
CA VAL A 407 58.86 22.47 -0.01
C VAL A 407 60.32 22.70 -0.36
N TYR A 408 61.04 23.40 0.51
CA TYR A 408 62.47 23.65 0.36
C TYR A 408 63.26 22.87 1.43
N PHE A 409 64.45 22.40 1.09
CA PHE A 409 65.33 21.69 2.01
C PHE A 409 66.70 22.36 2.07
N GLY A 410 67.12 22.80 3.27
CA GLY A 410 68.36 23.53 3.53
C GLY A 410 68.73 23.54 5.01
N GLU A 411 70.03 23.64 5.31
CA GLU A 411 70.61 23.55 6.64
C GLU A 411 70.78 24.93 7.28
N GLN A 412 69.68 25.67 7.43
CA GLN A 412 69.70 26.93 8.19
C GLN A 412 68.58 26.93 9.23
N VAL A 413 68.97 26.62 10.47
CA VAL A 413 68.14 26.91 11.65
C VAL A 413 68.11 28.42 11.80
N ASP A 414 67.14 29.06 11.15
CA ASP A 414 66.86 30.46 11.40
C ASP A 414 66.27 30.57 12.82
N LEU A 415 67.01 31.21 13.72
CA LEU A 415 66.68 31.40 15.14
C LEU A 415 65.39 32.22 15.35
N LEU A 416 64.76 32.72 14.29
CA LEU A 416 63.55 33.56 14.35
C LEU A 416 62.27 32.86 13.83
N SER A 417 62.38 31.69 13.19
CA SER A 417 61.22 30.84 12.82
C SER A 417 61.08 29.60 13.71
N SER A 418 61.99 29.42 14.67
CA SER A 418 61.96 28.33 15.65
C SER A 418 61.05 28.64 16.84
N ALA A 419 59.80 29.01 16.59
CA ALA A 419 58.80 29.08 17.65
C ALA A 419 58.00 27.78 17.81
N ASN A 420 58.05 26.81 16.87
CA ASN A 420 57.22 25.59 16.99
C ASN A 420 57.74 24.28 16.33
N SER A 421 58.96 24.20 15.82
CA SER A 421 59.46 22.93 15.24
C SER A 421 60.87 22.58 15.74
N ASN A 422 60.94 21.57 16.61
CA ASN A 422 62.16 20.98 17.18
C ASN A 422 63.06 20.34 16.09
N GLY A 423 63.71 21.15 15.23
CA GLY A 423 64.71 20.69 14.26
C GLY A 423 64.21 19.69 13.21
N ARG A 424 62.90 19.60 12.97
CA ARG A 424 62.26 18.60 12.10
C ARG A 424 61.56 19.25 10.89
N GLY A 425 62.31 19.80 9.94
CA GLY A 425 61.86 20.13 8.57
C GLY A 425 60.54 20.92 8.40
N SER A 426 60.06 21.03 7.15
CA SER A 426 58.73 21.58 6.84
C SER A 426 57.63 20.52 7.01
N ILE A 427 56.50 20.90 7.62
CA ILE A 427 55.33 20.02 7.76
C ILE A 427 54.61 19.90 6.41
N ILE A 428 54.24 18.68 6.02
CA ILE A 428 53.51 18.38 4.78
C ILE A 428 52.23 17.60 5.12
N GLU A 429 51.09 18.18 4.79
CA GLU A 429 49.77 17.56 4.94
C GLU A 429 49.36 16.86 3.64
N HIS A 430 48.97 15.59 3.72
CA HIS A 430 48.43 14.84 2.58
C HIS A 430 46.91 14.75 2.73
N ASN A 431 46.19 15.57 1.96
CA ASN A 431 44.73 15.64 2.04
C ASN A 431 44.12 14.69 1.02
N VAL A 432 43.41 13.67 1.51
CA VAL A 432 42.66 12.71 0.69
C VAL A 432 41.17 12.84 0.98
N ILE A 433 40.37 13.11 -0.04
CA ILE A 433 38.92 13.23 0.04
C ILE A 433 38.29 12.20 -0.90
N VAL A 434 37.36 11.40 -0.36
CA VAL A 434 36.57 10.43 -1.13
C VAL A 434 35.11 10.86 -1.11
N TYR A 435 34.56 11.11 -2.30
CA TYR A 435 33.16 11.44 -2.51
C TYR A 435 32.40 10.19 -2.96
N ASN A 436 31.26 9.92 -2.33
CA ASN A 436 30.29 8.93 -2.80
C ASN A 436 29.09 9.69 -3.39
N PHE A 437 28.96 9.64 -4.72
CA PHE A 437 27.83 10.24 -5.46
C PHE A 437 26.65 9.27 -5.60
N GLY A 438 26.81 8.01 -5.19
CA GLY A 438 25.76 7.00 -5.18
C GLY A 438 25.01 6.90 -3.85
N LYS A 439 24.28 5.80 -3.68
CA LYS A 439 23.56 5.50 -2.42
C LYS A 439 24.55 5.23 -1.26
N PRO A 440 24.18 5.52 0.00
CA PRO A 440 25.02 5.23 1.16
C PRO A 440 25.27 3.73 1.32
N LEU A 441 26.53 3.34 1.53
CA LEU A 441 27.02 1.94 1.51
C LEU A 441 26.39 1.02 2.58
N GLY A 442 25.82 1.58 3.65
CA GLY A 442 25.23 0.79 4.73
C GLY A 442 26.26 -0.06 5.48
N ASN A 443 25.85 -1.23 5.97
CA ASN A 443 26.68 -2.08 6.85
C ASN A 443 27.37 -3.26 6.13
N ARG A 444 27.12 -3.44 4.82
CA ARG A 444 27.56 -4.63 4.06
C ARG A 444 28.72 -4.36 3.09
N ALA A 445 29.18 -3.13 2.99
CA ALA A 445 30.39 -2.79 2.27
C ALA A 445 31.16 -1.70 3.00
N SER A 446 32.47 -1.84 3.05
CA SER A 446 33.39 -0.85 3.58
C SER A 446 34.35 -0.41 2.48
N VAL A 447 34.63 0.88 2.45
CA VAL A 447 35.63 1.47 1.58
C VAL A 447 36.85 1.75 2.43
N TYR A 448 38.01 1.29 1.98
CA TYR A 448 39.29 1.51 2.67
C TYR A 448 40.23 2.32 1.77
N ILE A 449 41.09 3.10 2.41
CA ILE A 449 42.10 3.91 1.74
C ILE A 449 43.46 3.39 2.21
N ASN A 450 44.31 3.00 1.26
CA ASN A 450 45.70 2.65 1.51
C ASN A 450 46.60 3.76 0.94
N ILE A 451 47.43 4.37 1.78
CA ILE A 451 48.35 5.44 1.39
C ILE A 451 49.77 4.91 1.52
N THR A 452 50.49 4.92 0.41
CA THR A 452 51.89 4.50 0.32
C THR A 452 52.78 5.73 0.21
N LEU A 453 53.64 5.94 1.22
CA LEU A 453 54.54 7.09 1.32
C LEU A 453 56.00 6.66 1.09
N PRO A 454 56.83 7.46 0.40
CA PRO A 454 58.26 7.21 0.28
C PRO A 454 58.95 7.47 1.63
N ALA A 455 59.46 6.41 2.27
CA ALA A 455 60.02 6.49 3.62
C ALA A 455 61.52 6.80 3.65
N GLU A 456 62.31 6.18 2.77
CA GLU A 456 63.78 6.18 2.82
C GLU A 456 64.42 6.40 1.44
N LEU A 457 65.56 7.09 1.44
CA LEU A 457 66.46 7.21 0.29
C LEU A 457 67.27 5.91 0.09
N LEU A 458 67.85 5.74 -1.10
CA LEU A 458 68.72 4.59 -1.44
C LEU A 458 69.92 4.43 -0.48
N ASP A 459 70.36 5.54 0.14
CA ASP A 459 71.44 5.57 1.13
C ASP A 459 70.97 5.36 2.59
N GLY A 460 69.71 4.96 2.80
CA GLY A 460 69.14 4.66 4.12
C GLY A 460 68.76 5.88 4.97
N LYS A 461 68.76 7.09 4.39
CA LYS A 461 68.34 8.32 5.09
C LYS A 461 66.81 8.47 5.06
N PRO A 462 66.14 8.77 6.20
CA PRO A 462 64.70 8.97 6.24
C PRO A 462 64.29 10.26 5.53
N LEU A 463 63.28 10.19 4.65
CA LEU A 463 62.75 11.32 3.88
C LEU A 463 61.57 12.00 4.58
N LEU A 464 60.54 11.21 4.90
CA LEU A 464 59.31 11.69 5.49
C LEU A 464 59.11 11.04 6.85
N HIS A 465 59.03 11.89 7.88
CA HIS A 465 58.63 11.45 9.22
C HIS A 465 57.12 11.64 9.37
N VAL A 466 56.38 10.54 9.44
CA VAL A 466 54.92 10.58 9.58
C VAL A 466 54.56 10.97 11.00
N MET A 467 54.05 12.19 11.18
CA MET A 467 53.42 12.65 12.42
C MET A 467 51.91 12.37 12.31
N LEU A 468 51.41 11.39 13.06
CA LEU A 468 50.01 11.00 12.99
C LEU A 468 49.12 12.00 13.75
N GLU A 469 48.31 12.76 13.03
CA GLU A 469 47.10 13.38 13.59
C GLU A 469 45.89 12.94 12.73
N ASN A 470 45.20 11.90 13.18
CA ASN A 470 44.06 11.33 12.48
C ASN A 470 42.82 12.21 12.66
N SER A 471 42.69 13.29 11.88
CA SER A 471 41.42 14.02 11.76
C SER A 471 40.58 13.41 10.64
N ILE A 472 39.98 12.23 10.90
CA ILE A 472 38.92 11.71 10.03
C ILE A 472 37.67 12.56 10.29
N SER A 473 37.55 13.68 9.59
CA SER A 473 36.33 14.49 9.56
C SER A 473 35.38 13.89 8.52
N GLY A 474 34.44 13.09 9.01
CA GLY A 474 33.30 12.62 8.24
C GLY A 474 32.02 13.00 8.96
N ASP A 475 31.00 13.39 8.20
CA ASP A 475 29.65 13.62 8.72
C ASP A 475 29.22 12.43 9.61
N PRO A 476 28.77 12.63 10.86
CA PRO A 476 28.58 11.56 11.86
C PRO A 476 27.55 10.48 11.46
N CYS A 477 26.83 10.65 10.34
CA CYS A 477 25.91 9.65 9.79
C CYS A 477 26.55 8.64 8.81
N LYS A 478 27.85 8.72 8.50
CA LYS A 478 28.53 7.83 7.53
C LYS A 478 29.95 7.47 8.01
N GLN A 479 30.09 6.71 9.09
CA GLN A 479 31.41 6.28 9.55
C GLN A 479 32.03 5.23 8.60
N MET A 480 33.15 5.59 7.95
CA MET A 480 34.08 4.65 7.31
C MET A 480 35.00 4.07 8.39
N LYS A 481 35.05 2.74 8.54
CA LYS A 481 36.01 2.06 9.41
C LYS A 481 37.26 1.65 8.62
N SER A 482 38.41 1.95 9.24
CA SER A 482 39.76 1.46 8.96
C SER A 482 40.51 2.07 7.77
N SER A 483 41.55 2.84 8.10
CA SER A 483 42.69 3.15 7.24
C SER A 483 43.89 2.32 7.69
N HIS A 484 44.45 1.50 6.81
CA HIS A 484 45.76 0.87 7.01
C HIS A 484 46.80 1.65 6.20
N ILE A 485 47.89 2.07 6.86
CA ILE A 485 49.05 2.70 6.22
C ILE A 485 50.12 1.62 6.09
N GLU A 486 50.40 1.19 4.86
CA GLU A 486 51.48 0.25 4.55
C GLU A 486 52.71 1.02 4.06
N LYS A 487 53.85 0.83 4.73
CA LYS A 487 55.13 1.41 4.30
C LYS A 487 55.73 0.49 3.24
N ASP A 488 55.75 0.94 1.98
CA ASP A 488 56.45 0.23 0.90
C ASP A 488 57.87 0.80 0.75
N SER A 489 58.85 -0.09 0.73
CA SER A 489 60.28 0.22 0.57
C SER A 489 60.80 -0.09 -0.84
N ARG A 490 59.92 -0.27 -1.84
CA ARG A 490 60.33 -0.60 -3.22
C ARG A 490 60.18 0.58 -4.20
N LEU A 491 61.32 1.08 -4.68
CA LEU A 491 61.48 1.87 -5.92
C LEU A 491 62.03 0.95 -7.05
N PRO A 492 61.92 1.34 -8.33
CA PRO A 492 61.86 0.42 -9.48
C PRO A 492 63.17 -0.35 -9.78
N SER A 493 63.05 -1.29 -10.73
CA SER A 493 63.96 -2.41 -10.97
C SER A 493 65.44 -2.05 -11.15
N LYS A 494 66.30 -3.00 -10.77
CA LYS A 494 67.78 -2.97 -10.85
C LYS A 494 68.36 -2.68 -12.25
N GLN A 495 67.55 -2.52 -13.30
CA GLN A 495 68.05 -2.35 -14.67
C GLN A 495 68.48 -0.91 -14.99
N ASP A 496 67.97 0.11 -14.27
CA ASP A 496 68.34 1.52 -14.49
C ASP A 496 69.53 1.98 -13.62
N ILE A 497 70.02 1.12 -12.71
CA ILE A 497 71.04 1.45 -11.69
C ILE A 497 72.44 0.98 -12.14
N LYS A 498 72.83 1.27 -13.38
CA LYS A 498 74.24 1.08 -13.80
C LYS A 498 74.97 2.39 -14.09
N ASN A 499 74.28 3.53 -14.13
CA ASN A 499 74.88 4.80 -14.55
C ASN A 499 74.81 5.95 -13.52
N MET A 500 74.26 5.78 -12.32
CA MET A 500 74.31 6.83 -11.30
C MET A 500 75.53 6.67 -10.40
N LYS A 501 76.67 7.20 -10.87
CA LYS A 501 77.77 7.60 -9.98
C LYS A 501 77.23 8.66 -9.02
N LYS A 502 77.39 8.38 -7.71
CA LYS A 502 77.44 9.31 -6.57
C LYS A 502 77.05 10.77 -6.92
N LEU A 503 75.76 11.04 -6.95
CA LEU A 503 75.21 12.40 -7.05
C LEU A 503 74.94 12.88 -5.62
N GLU A 504 75.69 13.88 -5.16
CA GLU A 504 75.33 14.64 -3.96
C GLU A 504 74.10 15.52 -4.30
N PHE A 505 73.18 15.66 -3.34
CA PHE A 505 71.87 16.31 -3.51
C PHE A 505 71.93 17.79 -3.98
N THR A 506 73.12 18.37 -3.98
CA THR A 506 73.41 19.75 -4.39
C THR A 506 73.36 19.96 -5.91
N ASP A 507 73.41 18.90 -6.72
CA ASP A 507 73.46 18.99 -8.19
C ASP A 507 72.08 18.85 -8.87
N MET A 508 71.00 18.56 -8.11
CA MET A 508 69.64 18.45 -8.66
C MET A 508 68.84 19.74 -8.51
N ASN A 509 68.22 20.21 -9.60
CA ASN A 509 67.37 21.42 -9.59
C ASN A 509 66.08 21.26 -8.77
N SER A 510 65.54 20.04 -8.66
CA SER A 510 64.37 19.70 -7.83
C SER A 510 64.23 18.18 -7.70
N LEU A 511 63.81 17.69 -6.53
CA LEU A 511 63.40 16.31 -6.31
C LEU A 511 61.87 16.22 -6.39
N VAL A 512 61.32 15.31 -7.19
CA VAL A 512 59.86 15.03 -7.21
C VAL A 512 59.60 13.76 -6.43
N MET A 513 58.86 13.88 -5.33
CA MET A 513 58.37 12.75 -4.55
C MET A 513 56.95 12.42 -4.97
N VAL A 514 56.66 11.13 -5.09
CA VAL A 514 55.34 10.61 -5.44
C VAL A 514 54.86 9.70 -4.31
N ALA A 515 53.75 10.08 -3.68
CA ALA A 515 53.00 9.18 -2.81
C ALA A 515 51.82 8.59 -3.58
N TRP A 516 51.45 7.34 -3.28
CA TRP A 516 50.35 6.66 -3.95
C TRP A 516 49.16 6.49 -3.00
N VAL A 517 47.97 6.83 -3.46
CA VAL A 517 46.71 6.54 -2.76
C VAL A 517 45.93 5.50 -3.55
N ASN A 518 45.58 4.41 -2.87
CA ASN A 518 44.78 3.33 -3.41
C ASN A 518 43.45 3.23 -2.67
N LEU A 519 42.35 3.35 -3.39
CA LEU A 519 41.00 3.16 -2.91
C LEU A 519 40.58 1.71 -3.13
N GLY A 520 40.18 1.03 -2.06
CA GLY A 520 39.69 -0.33 -2.12
C GLY A 520 38.27 -0.46 -1.60
N LEU A 521 37.60 -1.51 -2.05
CA LEU A 521 36.24 -1.84 -1.65
C LEU A 521 36.22 -3.27 -1.10
N GLN A 522 35.91 -3.38 0.19
CA GLN A 522 35.67 -4.66 0.84
C GLN A 522 34.16 -4.88 0.88
N GLN A 523 33.69 -5.85 0.09
CA GLN A 523 32.27 -6.20 0.01
C GLN A 523 31.99 -7.44 0.86
N HIS A 524 30.91 -7.39 1.64
CA HIS A 524 30.33 -8.57 2.29
C HIS A 524 29.10 -9.10 1.53
N SER A 525 28.75 -8.47 0.39
CA SER A 525 27.60 -8.81 -0.44
C SER A 525 27.96 -8.73 -1.93
N ASN A 526 27.53 -9.71 -2.72
CA ASN A 526 27.87 -9.83 -4.15
C ASN A 526 26.99 -8.94 -5.06
N ASN A 527 26.12 -8.10 -4.49
CA ASN A 527 25.14 -7.27 -5.19
C ASN A 527 25.65 -5.84 -5.49
N ILE A 528 26.92 -5.55 -5.23
CA ILE A 528 27.53 -4.22 -5.42
C ILE A 528 28.52 -4.27 -6.58
N LEU A 529 28.32 -3.43 -7.59
CA LEU A 529 29.21 -3.32 -8.74
C LEU A 529 29.96 -2.00 -8.71
N TRP A 530 31.29 -2.03 -8.67
CA TRP A 530 32.11 -0.82 -8.80
C TRP A 530 32.64 -0.65 -10.24
N LYS A 531 31.85 0.01 -11.07
CA LYS A 531 32.09 0.15 -12.52
C LYS A 531 32.91 1.41 -12.83
N ASN A 532 34.10 1.54 -12.23
CA ASN A 532 35.16 2.50 -12.60
C ASN A 532 36.38 2.41 -11.66
N ASN A 533 36.81 1.18 -11.33
CA ASN A 533 38.00 0.98 -10.49
C ASN A 533 39.32 1.48 -11.14
N ALA A 534 39.31 1.93 -12.40
CA ALA A 534 40.48 2.53 -13.06
C ALA A 534 40.99 3.80 -12.34
N LYS A 535 40.11 4.55 -11.66
CA LYS A 535 40.46 5.72 -10.84
C LYS A 535 40.70 5.38 -9.36
N SER A 536 40.84 4.09 -9.03
CA SER A 536 41.15 3.65 -7.67
C SER A 536 42.55 4.04 -7.21
N LYS A 537 43.47 4.31 -8.13
CA LYS A 537 44.86 4.70 -7.83
C LYS A 537 45.11 6.14 -8.25
N MET A 538 45.60 6.96 -7.34
CA MET A 538 45.94 8.36 -7.61
C MET A 538 47.30 8.73 -7.02
N PRO A 539 48.22 9.33 -7.81
CA PRO A 539 49.49 9.83 -7.30
C PRO A 539 49.33 11.21 -6.67
N ILE A 540 50.01 11.44 -5.56
CA ILE A 540 50.22 12.75 -4.93
C ILE A 540 51.64 13.18 -5.26
N TYR A 541 51.79 14.34 -5.90
CA TYR A 541 53.09 14.90 -6.24
C TYR A 541 53.52 15.96 -5.23
N LEU A 542 54.75 15.84 -4.76
CA LEU A 542 55.41 16.82 -3.91
C LEU A 542 56.76 17.19 -4.54
N ARG A 543 57.00 18.47 -4.79
CA ARG A 543 58.31 18.93 -5.28
C ARG A 543 59.13 19.50 -4.16
N VAL A 544 60.34 18.97 -3.99
CA VAL A 544 61.32 19.46 -3.03
C VAL A 544 62.40 20.20 -3.80
N PHE A 545 62.65 21.44 -3.43
CA PHE A 545 63.71 22.26 -4.01
C PHE A 545 64.86 22.38 -3.01
N PRO A 546 66.13 22.37 -3.45
CA PRO A 546 67.22 22.77 -2.58
C PRO A 546 67.07 24.25 -2.25
N GLU A 547 67.20 24.61 -0.97
CA GLU A 547 67.21 26.01 -0.55
C GLU A 547 68.51 26.64 -1.04
N ARG A 548 68.45 27.34 -2.18
CA ARG A 548 69.56 28.17 -2.63
C ARG A 548 69.59 29.37 -1.71
N SER A 549 70.65 29.49 -0.91
CA SER A 549 70.95 30.75 -0.25
C SER A 549 70.89 31.85 -1.33
N ALA A 550 69.98 32.81 -1.13
CA ALA A 550 70.07 34.05 -1.88
C ALA A 550 71.53 34.51 -1.74
N PRO A 551 72.23 34.89 -2.82
CA PRO A 551 73.57 35.40 -2.67
C PRO A 551 73.47 36.52 -1.64
N ILE A 552 74.10 36.32 -0.48
CA ILE A 552 74.32 37.35 0.52
C ILE A 552 74.68 38.58 -0.29
N ASN A 553 73.87 39.64 -0.20
CA ASN A 553 74.09 40.88 -0.92
C ASN A 553 75.57 41.25 -0.76
N LYS A 554 76.41 40.89 -1.73
CA LYS A 554 77.72 41.49 -1.89
C LYS A 554 77.33 42.90 -2.26
N GLY A 555 77.37 43.79 -1.27
CA GLY A 555 77.06 45.19 -1.42
C GLY A 555 77.68 45.66 -2.73
N PHE A 556 76.88 46.37 -3.53
CA PHE A 556 77.30 46.91 -4.81
C PHE A 556 78.70 47.51 -4.66
N PRO A 557 79.69 47.10 -5.48
CA PRO A 557 81.03 47.66 -5.38
C PRO A 557 80.96 49.18 -5.50
N TRP A 558 81.41 49.89 -4.47
CA TRP A 558 81.28 51.35 -4.38
C TRP A 558 81.87 52.09 -5.60
N TRP A 559 82.84 51.48 -6.28
CA TRP A 559 83.42 52.01 -7.51
C TRP A 559 82.40 52.12 -8.66
N ILE A 560 81.36 51.27 -8.71
CA ILE A 560 80.30 51.36 -9.73
C ILE A 560 79.42 52.60 -9.48
N ILE A 561 79.16 52.92 -8.21
CA ILE A 561 78.45 54.15 -7.83
C ILE A 561 79.31 55.38 -8.20
N LEU A 562 80.62 55.32 -7.94
CA LEU A 562 81.55 56.39 -8.30
C LEU A 562 81.65 56.61 -9.82
N VAL A 563 81.68 55.53 -10.61
CA VAL A 563 81.67 55.59 -12.08
C VAL A 563 80.34 56.15 -12.60
N ALA A 564 79.21 55.78 -12.00
CA ALA A 564 77.91 56.33 -12.38
C ALA A 564 77.81 57.84 -12.10
N ILE A 565 78.36 58.31 -10.97
CA ILE A 565 78.44 59.73 -10.64
C ILE A 565 79.34 60.48 -11.63
N LEU A 566 80.49 59.91 -11.99
CA LEU A 566 81.41 60.51 -12.98
C LEU A 566 80.77 60.60 -14.37
N ILE A 567 80.07 59.56 -14.82
CA ILE A 567 79.35 59.57 -16.10
C ILE A 567 78.20 60.60 -16.06
N GLY A 568 77.48 60.68 -14.93
CA GLY A 568 76.43 61.69 -14.74
C GLY A 568 76.95 63.12 -14.79
N LEU A 569 78.10 63.39 -14.16
CA LEU A 569 78.78 64.69 -14.22
C LEU A 569 79.30 65.02 -15.62
N LEU A 570 79.84 64.04 -16.33
CA LEU A 570 80.29 64.20 -17.70
C LEU A 570 79.12 64.55 -18.64
N LEU A 571 77.99 63.85 -18.51
CA LEU A 571 76.79 64.11 -19.30
C LEU A 571 76.17 65.47 -18.99
N THR A 572 76.18 65.91 -17.72
CA THR A 572 75.68 67.24 -17.35
C THR A 572 76.59 68.36 -17.86
N LEU A 573 77.92 68.20 -17.80
CA LEU A 573 78.86 69.14 -18.41
C LEU A 573 78.70 69.19 -19.93
N LEU A 574 78.51 68.04 -20.58
CA LEU A 574 78.25 67.96 -22.02
C LEU A 574 76.92 68.65 -22.38
N MET A 575 75.88 68.47 -21.57
CA MET A 575 74.60 69.16 -21.76
C MET A 575 74.73 70.68 -21.57
N PHE A 576 75.49 71.14 -20.56
CA PHE A 576 75.79 72.55 -20.37
C PHE A 576 76.59 73.13 -21.53
N PHE A 577 77.57 72.38 -22.05
CA PHE A 577 78.34 72.77 -23.22
C PHE A 577 77.47 72.90 -24.47
N ILE A 578 76.54 71.95 -24.69
CA ILE A 578 75.56 72.01 -25.78
C ILE A 578 74.63 73.22 -25.61
N LEU A 579 74.08 73.44 -24.41
CA LEU A 579 73.20 74.59 -24.13
C LEU A 579 73.92 75.93 -24.27
N TRP A 580 75.22 75.99 -23.95
CA TRP A 580 76.06 77.17 -24.18
C TRP A 580 76.32 77.39 -25.67
N LYS A 581 76.64 76.33 -26.43
CA LYS A 581 76.83 76.40 -27.90
C LYS A 581 75.56 76.74 -28.67
N VAL A 582 74.38 76.45 -28.12
CA VAL A 582 73.07 76.70 -28.75
C VAL A 582 72.46 78.05 -28.32
N GLY A 583 73.15 78.85 -27.50
CA GLY A 583 72.85 80.30 -27.35
C GLY A 583 71.57 80.65 -26.59
N CYS A 584 71.09 79.79 -25.68
CA CYS A 584 69.83 80.01 -24.94
C CYS A 584 70.01 80.54 -23.49
N LEU A 585 71.10 81.24 -23.18
CA LEU A 585 71.28 81.89 -21.88
C LEU A 585 71.80 83.32 -22.04
N THR A 586 70.90 84.26 -22.29
CA THR A 586 71.09 85.66 -21.89
C THR A 586 69.90 86.13 -21.02
N PRO A 587 70.11 86.95 -19.98
CA PRO A 587 69.11 87.19 -18.94
C PRO A 587 68.52 88.62 -18.98
N HIS A 588 67.19 88.77 -19.01
CA HIS A 588 66.40 89.98 -18.67
C HIS A 588 65.02 89.49 -18.18
N GLY A 589 64.34 89.95 -17.13
CA GLY A 589 64.45 91.18 -16.36
C GLY A 589 63.08 91.90 -16.30
N ARG A 590 62.32 91.65 -15.21
CA ARG A 590 61.18 92.44 -14.63
C ARG A 590 59.82 92.58 -15.35
N GLN A 591 58.80 92.03 -14.67
CA GLN A 591 57.47 92.55 -14.29
C GLN A 591 56.61 93.37 -15.29
N LYS A 592 55.36 92.93 -15.49
CA LYS A 592 54.13 93.74 -15.28
C LYS A 592 52.88 92.84 -15.08
N ASN A 593 51.95 93.38 -14.30
CA ASN A 593 50.82 92.76 -13.60
C ASN A 593 49.56 92.46 -14.44
N TYR A 594 48.57 91.86 -13.74
CA TYR A 594 47.11 91.73 -14.02
C TYR A 594 46.72 90.50 -14.90
N GLU A 595 45.71 89.68 -14.61
CA GLU A 595 44.59 89.66 -13.65
C GLU A 595 44.03 88.22 -13.56
N ALA A 596 43.42 87.84 -12.44
CA ALA A 596 42.81 86.51 -12.24
C ALA A 596 41.38 86.45 -12.79
N ARG A 597 41.04 85.40 -13.55
CA ARG A 597 39.65 84.95 -13.75
C ARG A 597 39.45 83.57 -13.13
N PHE A 598 38.66 83.54 -12.06
CA PHE A 598 38.05 82.32 -11.55
C PHE A 598 36.96 81.86 -12.52
N ASN A 599 36.98 80.58 -12.90
CA ASN A 599 35.77 79.86 -13.31
C ASN A 599 35.74 78.50 -12.63
N LYS A 600 34.70 78.32 -11.79
CA LYS A 600 34.25 77.06 -11.19
C LYS A 600 33.65 76.17 -12.28
N ASN A 601 33.96 74.87 -12.25
CA ASN A 601 33.09 73.76 -12.66
C ASN A 601 33.50 72.54 -11.84
N LYS A 602 32.81 72.26 -10.72
CA LYS A 602 31.68 71.33 -10.54
C LYS A 602 32.09 69.86 -10.76
N VAL A 603 32.41 69.21 -9.65
CA VAL A 603 32.63 67.76 -9.51
C VAL A 603 31.26 67.09 -9.46
N GLU A 604 31.02 66.14 -10.35
CA GLU A 604 29.84 65.28 -10.34
C GLU A 604 30.20 63.97 -9.61
N VAL A 605 29.44 63.68 -8.55
CA VAL A 605 29.60 62.50 -7.71
C VAL A 605 28.57 61.46 -8.14
N GLN A 606 29.01 60.25 -8.48
CA GLN A 606 28.12 59.11 -8.70
C GLN A 606 27.66 58.50 -7.35
N PRO A 607 26.35 58.19 -7.18
CA PRO A 607 25.80 57.66 -5.93
C PRO A 607 25.95 56.13 -5.79
N SER A 608 25.98 55.66 -4.54
CA SER A 608 26.18 54.26 -4.14
C SER A 608 24.89 53.44 -4.03
N GLU A 609 24.98 52.15 -4.35
CA GLU A 609 23.88 51.16 -4.31
C GLU A 609 23.57 50.65 -2.89
N ARG A 610 23.23 51.54 -1.95
CA ARG A 610 22.60 51.15 -0.66
C ARG A 610 21.20 51.72 -0.43
N GLU A 611 20.60 52.38 -1.41
CA GLU A 611 19.22 52.92 -1.31
C GLU A 611 18.36 52.68 -2.57
N LYS A 612 18.32 51.43 -3.06
CA LYS A 612 17.24 50.97 -3.95
C LYS A 612 16.80 49.55 -3.58
N LEU A 613 16.20 49.37 -2.41
CA LEU A 613 15.09 48.43 -2.19
C LEU A 613 14.54 48.56 -0.75
N ALA A 614 13.88 49.68 -0.49
CA ALA A 614 12.76 49.74 0.44
C ALA A 614 11.67 50.54 -0.26
N THR A 615 10.42 50.08 -0.13
CA THR A 615 9.18 50.61 -0.70
C THR A 615 8.87 50.22 -2.15
N ASN A 616 8.32 49.02 -2.29
CA ASN A 616 7.05 48.87 -3.01
C ASN A 616 6.08 48.14 -2.08
N PHE A 617 4.87 48.69 -2.02
CA PHE A 617 3.64 47.96 -1.68
C PHE A 617 3.48 46.73 -2.58
#